data_AF-A0A267T3L5-F1
#
_entry.id   AF-A0A267T3L5-F1
#
_cell.length_a   1.000
_cell.length_b   1.000
_cell.length_c   1.000
_cell.angle_alpha   90.00
_cell.angle_beta   90.00
_cell.angle_gamma   90.00
#
_symmetry.space_group_name_H-M   'P 1'
#
loop_
_entity.id
_entity.type
_entity.pdbx_description
1 polymer ?
#
loop_
_entity_poly.entity_id
_entity_poly.type
_entity_poly.pdbx_seq_one_letter_code
_entity_poly.pdbx_strand_id
1 'polypeptide(L)'
;MTMICAVIIVVTLNLNSQIRNIFKPKTESSEFEQAMQNRTFWQKFWSLKPIQFEKDQMMEHQYDGIAELDNPTPPWFMYLFYITIVVGIFYLIGYHVIGNGKIMNNEYTEEVTIAEKAREEYMKKFANSVNEDNVKVLTDAKGVEDGKKIYTQNCVACHGANGEGVVGPNLTDEFWIHGGTPKAIFHTINEGVPEKGMISWKKTLNPIQVQQVLSYIVSIQGTKPANAKAPQGDKAEAAVSMK
;
A
#
# COMPACT_ATOMS: atom_id res chain seq x y z
N MET A 1 -0.56 -12.39 80.23
CA MET A 1 -0.26 -11.00 79.81
C MET A 1 -0.67 -10.74 78.35
N THR A 2 -0.26 -11.57 77.40
CA THR A 2 -0.51 -11.37 75.95
C THR A 2 -1.98 -11.45 75.52
N MET A 3 -2.76 -12.38 76.06
CA MET A 3 -4.20 -12.52 75.72
C MET A 3 -5.05 -11.35 76.21
N ILE A 4 -4.73 -10.78 77.38
CA ILE A 4 -5.45 -9.63 77.94
C ILE A 4 -5.18 -8.37 77.10
N CYS A 5 -3.93 -8.16 76.67
CA CYS A 5 -3.60 -7.05 75.76
C CYS A 5 -4.30 -7.17 74.41
N ALA A 6 -4.42 -8.37 73.84
CA ALA A 6 -5.13 -8.59 72.57
C ALA A 6 -6.63 -8.28 72.69
N VAL A 7 -7.28 -8.71 73.77
CA VAL A 7 -8.70 -8.40 74.03
C VAL A 7 -8.91 -6.90 74.22
N ILE A 8 -8.04 -6.23 74.98
CA ILE A 8 -8.12 -4.77 75.16
C ILE A 8 -7.96 -4.07 73.81
N ILE A 9 -7.01 -4.46 72.95
CA ILE A 9 -6.83 -3.87 71.61
C ILE A 9 -8.08 -4.06 70.75
N VAL A 10 -8.65 -5.27 70.69
CA VAL A 10 -9.86 -5.54 69.89
C VAL A 10 -11.05 -4.74 70.41
N VAL A 11 -11.25 -4.68 71.73
CA VAL A 11 -12.33 -3.91 72.34
C VAL A 11 -12.14 -2.41 72.11
N THR A 12 -10.90 -1.91 72.19
CA THR A 12 -10.59 -0.49 71.96
C THR A 12 -10.77 -0.13 70.48
N LEU A 13 -10.37 -1.00 69.55
CA LEU A 13 -10.59 -0.80 68.12
C LEU A 13 -12.09 -0.85 67.76
N ASN A 14 -12.85 -1.76 68.37
CA ASN A 14 -14.29 -1.85 68.18
C ASN A 14 -14.99 -0.59 68.73
N LEU A 15 -14.69 -0.20 69.98
CA LEU A 15 -15.20 1.04 70.58
C LEU A 15 -14.84 2.27 69.77
N ASN A 16 -13.58 2.40 69.30
CA ASN A 16 -13.16 3.51 68.46
C ASN A 16 -13.91 3.54 67.10
N SER A 17 -14.18 2.37 66.51
CA SER A 17 -15.00 2.25 65.30
C SER A 17 -16.45 2.70 65.54
N GLN A 18 -17.05 2.27 66.66
CA GLN A 18 -18.41 2.66 67.05
C GLN A 18 -18.50 4.16 67.39
N ILE A 19 -17.55 4.69 68.15
CA ILE A 19 -17.44 6.11 68.49
C ILE A 19 -17.25 6.94 67.22
N ARG A 20 -16.37 6.54 66.29
CA ARG A 20 -16.26 7.24 64.98
C ARG A 20 -17.55 7.19 64.18
N ASN A 21 -18.35 6.14 64.28
CA ASN A 21 -19.63 6.08 63.57
C ASN A 21 -20.72 6.93 64.24
N ILE A 22 -20.70 7.06 65.57
CA ILE A 22 -21.64 7.92 66.33
C ILE A 22 -21.28 9.40 66.21
N PHE A 23 -19.97 9.72 66.21
CA PHE A 23 -19.45 11.08 66.09
C PHE A 23 -19.06 11.47 64.66
N LYS A 24 -19.38 10.65 63.65
CA LYS A 24 -19.33 11.14 62.26
C LYS A 24 -20.32 12.30 62.22
N PRO A 25 -19.86 13.55 62.08
CA PRO A 25 -20.80 14.63 61.85
C PRO A 25 -21.58 14.22 60.61
N LYS A 26 -22.91 14.28 60.70
CA LYS A 26 -23.74 14.32 59.50
C LYS A 26 -23.46 15.70 58.91
N THR A 27 -22.28 15.88 58.32
CA THR A 27 -22.04 16.99 57.41
C THR A 27 -23.16 16.85 56.40
N GLU A 28 -24.10 17.80 56.42
CA GLU A 28 -25.03 17.98 55.33
C GLU A 28 -24.17 18.07 54.07
N SER A 29 -24.06 16.94 53.38
CA SER A 29 -23.37 16.90 52.10
C SER A 29 -24.10 17.90 51.23
N SER A 30 -23.34 18.78 50.57
CA SER A 30 -23.93 19.81 49.74
C SER A 30 -24.88 19.16 48.73
N GLU A 31 -25.89 19.91 48.28
CA GLU A 31 -26.86 19.40 47.29
C GLU A 31 -26.14 18.83 46.05
N PHE A 32 -24.98 19.40 45.71
CA PHE A 32 -24.06 18.91 44.68
C PHE A 32 -23.47 17.53 45.00
N GLU A 33 -22.95 17.33 46.22
CA GLU A 33 -22.41 16.03 46.65
C GLU A 33 -23.47 14.93 46.64
N GLN A 34 -24.69 15.24 47.07
CA GLN A 34 -25.81 14.29 47.05
C GLN A 34 -26.20 13.91 45.61
N ALA A 35 -26.30 14.90 44.71
CA ALA A 35 -26.57 14.65 43.30
C ALA A 35 -25.46 13.86 42.60
N MET A 36 -24.19 14.12 42.95
CA MET A 36 -23.03 13.37 42.46
C MET A 36 -23.03 11.90 42.89
N GLN A 37 -23.48 11.62 44.12
CA GLN A 37 -23.60 10.26 44.67
C GLN A 37 -24.76 9.48 44.04
N ASN A 38 -25.88 10.16 43.76
CA ASN A 38 -27.10 9.59 43.19
C ASN A 38 -27.05 9.36 41.66
N ARG A 39 -25.90 9.59 41.02
CA ARG A 39 -25.70 9.34 39.60
C ARG A 39 -25.86 7.86 39.24
N THR A 40 -26.44 7.62 38.07
CA THR A 40 -26.54 6.28 37.46
C THR A 40 -25.16 5.70 37.17
N PHE A 41 -25.10 4.37 37.01
CA PHE A 41 -23.87 3.68 36.61
C PHE A 41 -23.23 4.32 35.36
N TRP A 42 -24.04 4.60 34.33
CA TRP A 42 -23.57 5.24 33.11
C TRP A 42 -23.01 6.64 33.38
N GLN A 43 -23.71 7.48 34.13
CA GLN A 43 -23.20 8.82 34.48
C GLN A 43 -21.88 8.77 35.26
N LYS A 44 -21.68 7.75 36.12
CA LYS A 44 -20.41 7.52 36.82
C LYS A 44 -19.31 7.06 35.88
N PHE A 45 -19.61 6.13 34.97
CA PHE A 45 -18.67 5.62 33.98
C PHE A 45 -18.18 6.72 33.02
N TRP A 46 -19.07 7.63 32.63
CA TRP A 46 -18.76 8.76 31.75
C TRP A 46 -18.29 10.02 32.50
N SER A 47 -18.11 9.95 33.83
CA SER A 47 -17.81 11.10 34.70
C SER A 47 -18.73 12.32 34.50
N LEU A 48 -19.96 12.12 34.05
CA LEU A 48 -20.91 13.20 33.73
C LEU A 48 -21.40 13.88 35.02
N LYS A 49 -21.19 15.19 35.12
CA LYS A 49 -21.72 16.01 36.22
C LYS A 49 -23.26 16.20 36.07
N PRO A 50 -24.03 16.36 37.16
CA PRO A 50 -25.47 16.57 37.08
C PRO A 50 -25.81 17.92 36.43
N ILE A 51 -26.79 17.93 35.52
CA ILE A 51 -27.16 19.11 34.71
C ILE A 51 -27.67 20.30 35.53
N GLN A 52 -28.24 20.04 36.72
CA GLN A 52 -28.78 21.09 37.60
C GLN A 52 -27.71 22.05 38.15
N PHE A 53 -26.44 21.67 38.10
CA PHE A 53 -25.30 22.47 38.54
C PHE A 53 -24.40 22.94 37.39
N GLU A 54 -24.91 22.94 36.16
CA GLU A 54 -24.15 23.37 34.98
C GLU A 54 -23.71 24.83 35.06
N LYS A 55 -24.58 25.71 35.58
CA LYS A 55 -24.26 27.14 35.77
C LYS A 55 -23.13 27.37 36.77
N ASP A 56 -23.02 26.51 37.78
CA ASP A 56 -22.00 26.59 38.83
C ASP A 56 -20.64 26.04 38.35
N GLN A 57 -20.58 25.52 37.13
CA GLN A 57 -19.40 24.92 36.50
C GLN A 57 -18.86 25.76 35.34
N MET A 58 -19.43 26.93 35.12
CA MET A 58 -18.94 27.87 34.11
C MET A 58 -17.61 28.46 34.57
N MET A 59 -16.67 28.55 33.65
CA MET A 59 -15.42 29.27 33.84
C MET A 59 -15.70 30.77 34.08
N GLU A 60 -14.85 31.44 34.86
CA GLU A 60 -15.07 32.84 35.27
C GLU A 60 -15.13 33.84 34.11
N HIS A 61 -14.52 33.50 32.97
CA HIS A 61 -14.38 34.39 31.82
C HIS A 61 -15.27 33.92 30.67
N GLN A 62 -15.97 34.87 30.06
CA GLN A 62 -16.73 34.67 28.83
C GLN A 62 -16.05 35.41 27.69
N TYR A 63 -15.94 34.77 26.54
CA TYR A 63 -15.36 35.35 25.33
C TYR A 63 -16.44 35.43 24.27
N ASP A 64 -16.75 36.63 23.79
CA ASP A 64 -17.75 36.85 22.74
C ASP A 64 -19.12 36.21 23.02
N GLY A 65 -19.55 36.28 24.29
CA GLY A 65 -20.81 35.66 24.75
C GLY A 65 -20.80 34.14 24.85
N ILE A 66 -19.66 33.48 24.62
CA ILE A 66 -19.46 32.04 24.82
C ILE A 66 -18.83 31.81 26.19
N ALA A 67 -19.46 30.98 27.01
CA ALA A 67 -18.95 30.51 28.29
C ALA A 67 -18.45 29.06 28.16
N GLU A 68 -17.35 28.74 28.82
CA GLU A 68 -16.78 27.38 28.83
C GLU A 68 -17.14 26.65 30.13
N LEU A 69 -17.32 25.35 30.04
CA LEU A 69 -17.65 24.48 31.17
C LEU A 69 -16.39 23.79 31.71
N ASP A 70 -16.17 23.85 33.02
CA ASP A 70 -15.09 23.11 33.71
C ASP A 70 -15.50 21.64 33.93
N ASN A 71 -15.62 20.89 32.83
CA ASN A 71 -15.93 19.46 32.84
C ASN A 71 -14.65 18.62 32.73
N PRO A 72 -14.46 17.58 33.57
CA PRO A 72 -13.34 16.67 33.40
C PRO A 72 -13.39 15.99 32.02
N THR A 73 -12.22 15.67 31.47
CA THR A 73 -12.13 14.92 30.23
C THR A 73 -12.82 13.56 30.37
N PRO A 74 -13.57 13.09 29.36
CA PRO A 74 -14.23 11.81 29.42
C PRO A 74 -13.23 10.66 29.68
N PRO A 75 -13.46 9.77 30.66
CA PRO A 75 -12.51 8.71 30.99
C PRO A 75 -12.14 7.81 29.82
N TRP A 76 -13.10 7.47 28.95
CA TRP A 76 -12.85 6.69 27.73
C TRP A 76 -11.84 7.37 26.79
N PHE A 77 -11.89 8.70 26.69
CA PHE A 77 -10.98 9.47 25.86
C PHE A 77 -9.57 9.43 26.45
N MET A 78 -9.46 9.54 27.78
CA MET A 78 -8.16 9.39 28.47
C MET A 78 -7.60 7.97 28.32
N TYR A 79 -8.43 6.93 28.42
CA TYR A 79 -7.97 5.56 28.15
C TYR A 79 -7.46 5.40 26.72
N LEU A 80 -8.20 5.90 25.73
CA LEU A 80 -7.78 5.87 24.33
C LEU A 80 -6.44 6.61 24.16
N PHE A 81 -6.32 7.81 24.72
CA PHE A 81 -5.09 8.60 24.69
C PHE A 81 -3.88 7.80 25.22
N TYR A 82 -4.00 7.20 26.40
CA TYR A 82 -2.90 6.39 26.96
C TYR A 82 -2.63 5.10 26.18
N ILE A 83 -3.67 4.45 25.65
CA ILE A 83 -3.50 3.27 24.79
C ILE A 83 -2.69 3.64 23.54
N THR A 84 -2.97 4.78 22.90
CA THR A 84 -2.20 5.20 21.71
C THR A 84 -0.74 5.47 22.03
N ILE A 85 -0.43 6.02 23.21
CA ILE A 85 0.95 6.20 23.68
C ILE A 85 1.65 4.86 23.84
N VAL A 86 1.00 3.90 24.52
CA VAL A 86 1.55 2.56 24.75
C VAL A 86 1.79 1.83 23.43
N VAL A 87 0.82 1.86 22.50
CA VAL A 87 0.98 1.30 21.15
C VAL A 87 2.14 1.96 20.42
N GLY A 88 2.27 3.28 20.50
CA GLY A 88 3.37 4.03 19.88
C GLY A 88 4.74 3.61 20.41
N ILE A 89 4.87 3.40 21.73
CA ILE A 89 6.11 2.90 22.35
C ILE A 89 6.45 1.50 21.83
N PHE A 90 5.48 0.58 21.81
CA PHE A 90 5.72 -0.78 21.29
C PHE A 90 6.05 -0.78 19.80
N TYR A 91 5.39 0.06 19.01
CA TYR A 91 5.67 0.23 17.60
C TYR A 91 7.11 0.74 17.36
N LEU A 92 7.51 1.80 18.08
CA LEU A 92 8.85 2.37 17.97
C LEU A 92 9.92 1.34 18.35
N ILE A 93 9.71 0.62 19.46
CA ILE A 93 10.66 -0.40 19.92
C ILE A 93 10.73 -1.54 18.89
N GLY A 94 9.60 -2.07 18.45
CA GLY A 94 9.53 -3.21 17.53
C GLY A 94 10.07 -2.90 16.13
N TYR A 95 9.73 -1.75 15.55
CA TYR A 95 10.08 -1.41 14.17
C TYR A 95 11.38 -0.63 14.03
N HIS A 96 11.72 0.25 14.98
CA HIS A 96 12.83 1.19 14.82
C HIS A 96 14.01 0.96 15.77
N VAL A 97 13.82 0.28 16.92
CA VAL A 97 14.92 0.06 17.89
C VAL A 97 15.49 -1.36 17.82
N ILE A 98 14.64 -2.39 17.85
CA ILE A 98 15.08 -3.79 17.85
C ILE A 98 15.64 -4.21 16.48
N GLY A 99 15.33 -3.46 15.41
CA GLY A 99 15.86 -3.70 14.06
C GLY A 99 15.24 -4.90 13.33
N ASN A 100 14.36 -5.65 13.98
CA ASN A 100 13.66 -6.81 13.41
C ASN A 100 12.36 -6.44 12.68
N GLY A 101 11.94 -5.17 12.73
CA GLY A 101 10.78 -4.72 11.99
C GLY A 101 11.04 -4.69 10.49
N LYS A 102 10.07 -5.20 9.72
CA LYS A 102 10.00 -4.97 8.27
C LYS A 102 9.63 -3.51 8.03
N ILE A 103 10.61 -2.62 8.15
CA ILE A 103 10.46 -1.24 7.67
C ILE A 103 10.35 -1.25 6.15
N MET A 104 9.78 -0.20 5.58
CA MET A 104 9.46 -0.09 4.14
C MET A 104 10.54 -0.64 3.20
N ASN A 105 11.81 -0.30 3.39
CA ASN A 105 12.89 -0.76 2.51
C ASN A 105 13.18 -2.27 2.64
N ASN A 106 13.07 -2.81 3.85
CA ASN A 106 13.29 -4.24 4.11
C ASN A 106 12.15 -5.07 3.52
N GLU A 107 10.91 -4.63 3.76
CA GLU A 107 9.72 -5.25 3.16
C GLU A 107 9.77 -5.19 1.64
N TYR A 108 10.06 -4.02 1.06
CA TYR A 108 10.23 -3.86 -0.38
C TYR A 108 11.29 -4.81 -0.94
N THR A 109 12.46 -4.90 -0.30
CA THR A 109 13.54 -5.77 -0.77
C THR A 109 13.12 -7.24 -0.72
N GLU A 110 12.45 -7.67 0.34
CA GLU A 110 11.94 -9.03 0.48
C GLU A 110 10.89 -9.35 -0.59
N GLU A 111 9.87 -8.49 -0.75
CA GLU A 111 8.81 -8.66 -1.75
C GLU A 111 9.36 -8.66 -3.18
N VAL A 112 10.34 -7.78 -3.49
CA VAL A 112 11.03 -7.81 -4.78
C VAL A 112 11.78 -9.12 -4.97
N THR A 113 12.50 -9.63 -3.97
CA THR A 113 13.21 -10.90 -4.11
C THR A 113 12.27 -12.08 -4.33
N ILE A 114 11.08 -12.06 -3.70
CA ILE A 114 10.03 -13.06 -3.91
C ILE A 114 9.49 -12.95 -5.34
N ALA A 115 9.17 -11.74 -5.80
CA ALA A 115 8.69 -11.48 -7.15
C ALA A 115 9.73 -11.87 -8.22
N GLU A 116 11.01 -11.60 -7.98
CA GLU A 116 12.09 -11.98 -8.90
C GLU A 116 12.26 -13.49 -9.00
N LYS A 117 12.20 -14.23 -7.88
CA LYS A 117 12.21 -15.69 -7.89
C LYS A 117 11.03 -16.26 -8.66
N ALA A 118 9.82 -15.75 -8.40
CA ALA A 118 8.62 -16.18 -9.12
C ALA A 118 8.73 -15.90 -10.62
N ARG A 119 9.24 -14.73 -11.00
CA ARG A 119 9.53 -14.37 -12.39
C ARG A 119 10.54 -15.34 -13.00
N GLU A 120 11.66 -15.61 -12.32
CA GLU A 120 12.69 -16.52 -12.83
C GLU A 120 12.17 -17.95 -13.00
N GLU A 121 11.40 -18.46 -12.05
CA GLU A 121 10.75 -19.77 -12.15
C GLU A 121 9.77 -19.83 -13.32
N TYR A 122 9.01 -18.76 -13.54
CA TYR A 122 8.15 -18.63 -14.71
C TYR A 122 8.95 -18.63 -16.01
N MET A 123 10.01 -17.83 -16.10
CA MET A 123 10.87 -17.73 -17.29
C MET A 123 11.61 -19.03 -17.61
N LYS A 124 12.04 -19.78 -16.58
CA LYS A 124 12.68 -21.10 -16.74
C LYS A 124 11.81 -22.08 -17.52
N LYS A 125 10.48 -21.99 -17.42
CA LYS A 125 9.55 -22.82 -18.21
C LYS A 125 9.69 -22.59 -19.71
N PHE A 126 10.23 -21.45 -20.11
CA PHE A 126 10.37 -21.02 -21.49
C PHE A 126 11.83 -20.88 -21.95
N ALA A 127 12.81 -21.14 -21.08
CA ALA A 127 14.24 -20.93 -21.37
C ALA A 127 14.73 -21.66 -22.64
N ASN A 128 14.13 -22.82 -22.95
CA ASN A 128 14.47 -23.62 -24.12
C ASN A 128 13.37 -23.60 -25.21
N SER A 129 12.43 -22.65 -25.15
CA SER A 129 11.30 -22.60 -26.09
C SER A 129 11.70 -21.96 -27.42
N VAL A 130 11.98 -20.65 -27.39
CA VAL A 130 12.30 -19.84 -28.57
C VAL A 130 13.54 -19.01 -28.30
N ASN A 131 14.39 -18.87 -29.30
CA ASN A 131 15.58 -18.03 -29.31
C ASN A 131 15.82 -17.48 -30.72
N GLU A 132 16.85 -16.65 -30.86
CA GLU A 132 17.23 -16.02 -32.13
C GLU A 132 17.51 -17.00 -33.27
N ASP A 133 17.93 -18.23 -32.98
CA ASP A 133 18.32 -19.21 -33.98
C ASP A 133 17.14 -20.09 -34.44
N ASN A 134 16.12 -20.25 -33.60
CA ASN A 134 14.95 -21.08 -33.90
C ASN A 134 13.64 -20.28 -34.09
N VAL A 135 13.67 -18.96 -33.88
CA VAL A 135 12.49 -18.09 -34.01
C VAL A 135 11.92 -18.16 -35.42
N LYS A 136 10.61 -18.35 -35.49
CA LYS A 136 9.83 -18.33 -36.73
C LYS A 136 8.66 -17.38 -36.60
N VAL A 137 8.24 -16.82 -37.72
CA VAL A 137 7.03 -16.00 -37.78
C VAL A 137 5.83 -16.93 -37.67
N LEU A 138 4.96 -16.66 -36.71
CA LEU A 138 3.71 -17.39 -36.51
C LEU A 138 2.68 -16.88 -37.51
N THR A 139 2.09 -17.79 -38.28
CA THR A 139 1.03 -17.48 -39.25
C THR A 139 -0.37 -17.79 -38.72
N ASP A 140 -0.48 -18.40 -37.54
CA ASP A 140 -1.77 -18.67 -36.93
C ASP A 140 -2.38 -17.41 -36.33
N ALA A 141 -3.70 -17.24 -36.52
CA ALA A 141 -4.41 -16.04 -36.09
C ALA A 141 -4.31 -15.77 -34.59
N LYS A 142 -4.20 -16.83 -33.77
CA LYS A 142 -4.10 -16.71 -32.32
C LYS A 142 -2.76 -16.10 -31.91
N GLY A 143 -1.65 -16.60 -32.44
CA GLY A 143 -0.31 -16.08 -32.17
C GLY A 143 -0.15 -14.61 -32.55
N VAL A 144 -0.72 -14.22 -33.69
CA VAL A 144 -0.74 -12.81 -34.14
C VAL A 144 -1.62 -11.94 -33.24
N GLU A 145 -2.80 -12.42 -32.85
CA GLU A 145 -3.71 -11.66 -31.96
C GLU A 145 -3.14 -11.50 -30.55
N ASP A 146 -2.50 -12.53 -30.00
CA ASP A 146 -1.80 -12.43 -28.71
C ASP A 146 -0.60 -11.47 -28.80
N GLY A 147 0.13 -11.48 -29.93
CA GLY A 147 1.17 -10.51 -30.24
C GLY A 147 0.66 -9.08 -30.31
N LYS A 148 -0.50 -8.86 -30.93
CA LYS A 148 -1.16 -7.56 -31.01
C LYS A 148 -1.51 -6.99 -29.64
N LYS A 149 -2.01 -7.83 -28.72
CA LYS A 149 -2.32 -7.40 -27.34
C LYS A 149 -1.06 -6.93 -26.62
N ILE A 150 0.03 -7.70 -26.74
CA ILE A 150 1.32 -7.34 -26.12
C ILE A 150 1.86 -6.05 -26.75
N TYR A 151 1.80 -5.93 -28.07
CA TYR A 151 2.20 -4.71 -28.79
C TYR A 151 1.41 -3.49 -28.31
N THR A 152 0.09 -3.64 -28.17
CA THR A 152 -0.82 -2.58 -27.70
C THR A 152 -0.47 -2.10 -26.29
N GLN A 153 -0.05 -3.01 -25.42
CA GLN A 153 0.32 -2.68 -24.04
C GLN A 153 1.70 -2.04 -23.90
N ASN A 154 2.65 -2.42 -24.77
CA ASN A 154 4.08 -2.19 -24.53
C ASN A 154 4.77 -1.33 -25.60
N CYS A 155 4.29 -1.34 -26.83
CA CYS A 155 5.02 -0.82 -27.99
C CYS A 155 4.38 0.45 -28.60
N VAL A 156 3.06 0.62 -28.46
CA VAL A 156 2.31 1.71 -29.12
C VAL A 156 2.74 3.11 -28.73
N ALA A 157 3.22 3.29 -27.50
CA ALA A 157 3.67 4.60 -27.02
C ALA A 157 4.82 5.17 -27.87
N CYS A 158 5.65 4.30 -28.45
CA CYS A 158 6.79 4.70 -29.29
C CYS A 158 6.54 4.44 -30.78
N HIS A 159 5.88 3.34 -31.12
CA HIS A 159 5.71 2.91 -32.52
C HIS A 159 4.32 3.20 -33.11
N GLY A 160 3.41 3.79 -32.35
CA GLY A 160 2.05 4.09 -32.80
C GLY A 160 1.10 2.90 -32.70
N ALA A 161 -0.21 3.15 -32.78
CA ALA A 161 -1.22 2.11 -32.63
C ALA A 161 -1.25 1.13 -33.82
N ASN A 162 -0.88 1.61 -35.00
CA ASN A 162 -0.85 0.89 -36.26
C ASN A 162 0.59 0.59 -36.73
N GLY A 163 1.61 0.81 -35.89
CA GLY A 163 3.01 0.67 -36.28
C GLY A 163 3.57 1.84 -37.08
N GLU A 164 2.83 2.95 -37.20
CA GLU A 164 3.18 4.09 -38.04
C GLU A 164 4.49 4.82 -37.64
N GLY A 165 4.99 4.58 -36.43
CA GLY A 165 6.15 5.23 -35.86
C GLY A 165 5.83 6.61 -35.28
N VAL A 166 6.21 6.84 -34.02
CA VAL A 166 6.14 8.14 -33.36
C VAL A 166 7.58 8.54 -32.98
N VAL A 167 7.98 8.22 -31.75
CA VAL A 167 9.37 8.34 -31.29
C VAL A 167 10.21 7.23 -31.94
N GLY A 168 9.67 6.01 -31.98
CA GLY A 168 10.27 4.87 -32.67
C GLY A 168 10.11 4.92 -34.20
N PRO A 169 10.78 4.01 -34.92
CA PRO A 169 10.62 3.88 -36.38
C PRO A 169 9.23 3.38 -36.77
N ASN A 170 8.88 3.65 -38.03
CA ASN A 170 7.77 3.00 -38.71
C ASN A 170 8.06 1.50 -38.85
N LEU A 171 7.10 0.66 -38.43
CA LEU A 171 7.18 -0.79 -38.50
C LEU A 171 6.35 -1.37 -39.65
N THR A 172 5.62 -0.52 -40.39
CA THR A 172 4.76 -0.97 -41.50
C THR A 172 5.47 -0.95 -42.84
N ASP A 173 6.66 -0.36 -42.96
CA ASP A 173 7.41 -0.31 -44.23
C ASP A 173 8.48 -1.41 -44.34
N GLU A 174 9.27 -1.37 -45.41
CA GLU A 174 10.31 -2.36 -45.73
C GLU A 174 11.71 -1.95 -45.26
N PHE A 175 11.86 -0.85 -44.52
CA PHE A 175 13.14 -0.28 -44.11
C PHE A 175 13.39 -0.51 -42.62
N TRP A 176 14.60 -0.96 -42.29
CA TRP A 176 14.97 -1.37 -40.94
C TRP A 176 16.33 -0.82 -40.53
N ILE A 177 16.40 -0.25 -39.33
CA ILE A 177 17.64 0.28 -38.75
C ILE A 177 18.52 -0.83 -38.18
N HIS A 178 17.90 -1.86 -37.60
CA HIS A 178 18.58 -2.96 -36.89
C HIS A 178 18.40 -4.32 -37.58
N GLY A 179 18.03 -4.32 -38.87
CA GLY A 179 17.74 -5.51 -39.66
C GLY A 179 16.29 -5.98 -39.55
N GLY A 180 15.70 -6.36 -40.69
CA GLY A 180 14.29 -6.77 -40.80
C GLY A 180 14.03 -8.28 -40.77
N THR A 181 15.06 -9.10 -40.50
CA THR A 181 14.87 -10.57 -40.44
C THR A 181 14.19 -10.98 -39.13
N PRO A 182 13.52 -12.15 -39.05
CA PRO A 182 12.88 -12.58 -37.80
C PRO A 182 13.87 -12.68 -36.64
N LYS A 183 15.10 -13.11 -36.93
CA LYS A 183 16.19 -13.14 -35.96
C LYS A 183 16.54 -11.74 -35.44
N ALA A 184 16.70 -10.77 -36.35
CA ALA A 184 17.07 -9.40 -36.00
C ALA A 184 15.96 -8.66 -35.22
N ILE A 185 14.70 -8.83 -35.62
CA ILE A 185 13.55 -8.24 -34.91
C ILE A 185 13.42 -8.89 -33.52
N PHE A 186 13.58 -10.22 -33.42
CA PHE A 186 13.53 -10.92 -32.13
C PHE A 186 14.63 -10.41 -31.19
N HIS A 187 15.87 -10.30 -31.69
CA HIS A 187 17.00 -9.76 -30.94
C HIS A 187 16.71 -8.34 -30.44
N THR A 188 16.22 -7.47 -31.33
CA THR A 188 15.92 -6.07 -31.02
C THR A 188 14.84 -5.95 -29.94
N ILE A 189 13.79 -6.78 -29.98
CA ILE A 189 12.75 -6.78 -28.94
C ILE A 189 13.33 -7.34 -27.63
N ASN A 190 14.08 -8.44 -27.69
CA ASN A 190 14.57 -9.12 -26.50
C ASN A 190 15.63 -8.28 -25.76
N GLU A 191 16.69 -7.88 -26.44
CA GLU A 191 17.82 -7.14 -25.85
C GLU A 191 17.60 -5.62 -25.81
N GLY A 192 16.68 -5.09 -26.62
CA GLY A 192 16.45 -3.65 -26.75
C GLY A 192 17.57 -2.94 -27.49
N VAL A 193 17.47 -1.61 -27.57
CA VAL A 193 18.51 -0.71 -28.07
C VAL A 193 18.57 0.50 -27.12
N PRO A 194 19.12 0.33 -25.89
CA PRO A 194 19.03 1.35 -24.85
C PRO A 194 19.62 2.71 -25.26
N GLU A 195 20.71 2.71 -26.03
CA GLU A 195 21.35 3.91 -26.57
C GLU A 195 20.48 4.68 -27.58
N LYS A 196 19.43 4.04 -28.12
CA LYS A 196 18.41 4.67 -28.99
C LYS A 196 17.03 4.76 -28.31
N GLY A 197 16.93 4.42 -27.03
CA GLY A 197 15.74 4.57 -26.20
C GLY A 197 14.78 3.38 -26.18
N MET A 198 15.06 2.28 -26.90
CA MET A 198 14.25 1.06 -26.82
C MET A 198 14.72 0.20 -25.65
N ILE A 199 13.85 -0.05 -24.67
CA ILE A 199 14.18 -0.89 -23.51
C ILE A 199 14.28 -2.38 -23.88
N SER A 200 15.02 -3.15 -23.09
CA SER A 200 15.03 -4.62 -23.17
C SER A 200 13.73 -5.20 -22.63
N TRP A 201 13.10 -6.09 -23.39
CA TRP A 201 11.90 -6.81 -22.94
C TRP A 201 12.21 -8.19 -22.34
N LYS A 202 13.47 -8.64 -22.33
CA LYS A 202 13.91 -9.96 -21.84
C LYS A 202 13.48 -10.31 -20.42
N LYS A 203 13.30 -9.32 -19.55
CA LYS A 203 12.83 -9.52 -18.16
C LYS A 203 11.31 -9.46 -18.01
N THR A 204 10.61 -8.98 -19.02
CA THR A 204 9.15 -8.71 -18.96
C THR A 204 8.36 -9.68 -19.83
N LEU A 205 8.89 -10.02 -21.01
CA LEU A 205 8.27 -10.92 -21.97
C LEU A 205 9.05 -12.23 -22.04
N ASN A 206 8.35 -13.35 -21.97
CA ASN A 206 8.96 -14.65 -22.23
C ASN A 206 9.26 -14.82 -23.73
N PRO A 207 10.13 -15.76 -24.14
CA PRO A 207 10.52 -15.89 -25.55
C PRO A 207 9.36 -16.16 -26.52
N ILE A 208 8.31 -16.85 -26.09
CA ILE A 208 7.11 -17.08 -26.91
C ILE A 208 6.35 -15.78 -27.13
N GLN A 209 6.24 -14.93 -26.09
CA GLN A 209 5.62 -13.61 -26.20
C GLN A 209 6.40 -12.69 -27.15
N VAL A 210 7.74 -12.73 -27.11
CA VAL A 210 8.57 -11.98 -28.07
C VAL A 210 8.30 -12.46 -29.51
N GLN A 211 8.22 -13.77 -29.73
CA GLN A 211 7.87 -14.34 -31.04
C GLN A 211 6.46 -13.90 -31.51
N GLN A 212 5.49 -13.84 -30.60
CA GLN A 212 4.14 -13.37 -30.91
C GLN A 212 4.13 -11.89 -31.33
N VAL A 213 4.81 -11.01 -30.58
CA VAL A 213 4.94 -9.58 -30.92
C VAL A 213 5.63 -9.42 -32.27
N LEU A 214 6.73 -10.14 -32.50
CA LEU A 214 7.41 -10.17 -33.78
C LEU A 214 6.46 -10.57 -34.93
N SER A 215 5.65 -11.60 -34.71
CA SER A 215 4.72 -12.09 -35.73
C SER A 215 3.63 -11.07 -36.03
N TYR A 216 3.16 -10.34 -35.02
CA TYR A 216 2.26 -9.21 -35.22
C TYR A 216 2.90 -8.07 -36.01
N ILE A 217 4.13 -7.67 -35.67
CA ILE A 217 4.88 -6.63 -36.39
C ILE A 217 5.02 -6.99 -37.87
N VAL A 218 5.35 -8.25 -38.15
CA VAL A 218 5.42 -8.75 -39.52
C VAL A 218 4.06 -8.73 -40.21
N SER A 219 2.97 -9.05 -39.50
CA SER A 219 1.61 -9.04 -40.07
C SER A 219 1.09 -7.66 -40.48
N ILE A 220 1.61 -6.58 -39.88
CA ILE A 220 1.26 -5.20 -40.22
C ILE A 220 2.22 -4.57 -41.25
N GLN A 221 3.25 -5.30 -41.66
CA GLN A 221 4.14 -4.85 -42.72
C GLN A 221 3.39 -4.74 -44.06
N GLY A 222 3.63 -3.67 -44.80
CA GLY A 222 2.91 -3.31 -46.04
C GLY A 222 1.62 -2.53 -45.81
N THR A 223 1.17 -2.36 -44.57
CA THR A 223 0.04 -1.47 -44.26
C THR A 223 0.45 0.00 -44.42
N LYS A 224 -0.51 0.86 -44.78
CA LYS A 224 -0.28 2.28 -45.08
C LYS A 224 -1.09 3.17 -44.13
N PRO A 225 -0.68 3.30 -42.85
CA PRO A 225 -1.35 4.20 -41.94
C PRO A 225 -1.19 5.66 -42.42
N ALA A 226 -2.22 6.48 -42.21
CA ALA A 226 -2.29 7.85 -42.74
C ALA A 226 -1.13 8.74 -42.24
N ASN A 227 -0.62 8.47 -41.04
CA ASN A 227 0.45 9.23 -40.40
C ASN A 227 1.77 8.44 -40.33
N ALA A 228 2.03 7.55 -41.29
CA ALA A 228 3.29 6.79 -41.37
C ALA A 228 4.50 7.72 -41.40
N LYS A 229 5.44 7.51 -40.49
CA LYS A 229 6.75 8.18 -40.50
C LYS A 229 7.53 7.77 -41.75
N ALA A 230 8.37 8.68 -42.24
CA ALA A 230 9.23 8.40 -43.39
C ALA A 230 10.15 7.18 -43.12
N PRO A 231 10.47 6.37 -44.14
CA PRO A 231 11.30 5.18 -43.96
C PRO A 231 12.68 5.49 -43.36
N GLN A 232 13.15 4.60 -42.48
CA GLN A 232 14.43 4.77 -41.77
C GLN A 232 15.27 3.50 -41.82
N GLY A 233 16.57 3.64 -42.09
CA GLY A 233 17.49 2.52 -42.21
C GLY A 233 17.52 1.93 -43.62
N ASP A 234 17.91 0.66 -43.71
CA ASP A 234 18.15 -0.02 -44.98
C ASP A 234 16.95 -0.87 -45.37
N LYS A 235 16.68 -0.98 -46.68
CA LYS A 235 15.64 -1.86 -47.19
C LYS A 235 16.02 -3.31 -46.87
N ALA A 236 15.12 -4.05 -46.21
CA ALA A 236 15.37 -5.44 -45.86
C ALA A 236 15.55 -6.30 -47.12
N GLU A 237 16.67 -7.02 -47.21
CA GLU A 237 17.02 -7.87 -48.36
C GLU A 237 16.10 -9.08 -48.55
N ALA A 238 15.27 -9.38 -47.54
CA ALA A 238 14.10 -10.23 -47.66
C ALA A 238 13.03 -9.67 -46.74
N ALA A 239 12.03 -8.98 -47.30
CA ALA A 239 10.81 -8.70 -46.55
C ALA A 239 10.32 -10.03 -46.00
N VAL A 240 10.09 -10.09 -44.70
CA VAL A 240 9.53 -11.25 -44.02
C VAL A 240 8.07 -11.33 -44.42
N SER A 241 7.82 -11.70 -45.68
CA SER A 241 6.49 -11.77 -46.22
C SER A 241 5.82 -13.00 -45.61
N MET A 242 4.78 -12.77 -44.81
CA MET A 242 3.71 -13.74 -44.65
C MET A 242 3.08 -13.93 -46.04
N LYS A 243 3.56 -14.88 -46.83
CA LYS A 243 2.75 -15.44 -47.91
C LYS A 243 1.80 -16.47 -47.32
#